data_AF-A0A151UB14-F1
#
_entry.id   AF-A0A151UB14-F1
#
_cell.length_a   1.000
_cell.length_b   1.000
_cell.length_c   1.000
_cell.angle_alpha   90.00
_cell.angle_beta   90.00
_cell.angle_gamma   90.00
#
_symmetry.space_group_name_H-M   'P 1'
#
loop_
_entity.id
_entity.type
_entity.pdbx_description
1 polymer ?
#
loop_
_entity_poly.entity_id
_entity_poly.type
_entity_poly.pdbx_seq_one_letter_code
_entity_poly.pdbx_strand_id
1 'polypeptide(L)'
;VVAKLKSIQRNFLWGSKNGEQKISWVSWEKICKQKNQGVLGIKVLHKFNDALLGKWRRGLFHQTDSMLCKVLTSRYEGWKDLQEEMILSTSSVWWKDLKKVCGGPNQNHWFNSGYQWFIGQGDKGRLWADKWIGDQPLMESFPRLYLNSEQQDGDISENGKVDS
;
A
#
# COMPACT_ATOMS: atom_id res chain seq x y z
N VAL A 1 -6.35 -5.16 -15.09
CA VAL A 1 -7.45 -6.01 -14.53
C VAL A 1 -8.70 -5.19 -14.18
N VAL A 2 -8.58 -4.13 -13.36
CA VAL A 2 -9.72 -3.28 -12.95
C VAL A 2 -10.56 -2.76 -14.12
N ALA A 3 -9.93 -2.28 -15.20
CA ALA A 3 -10.64 -1.78 -16.37
C ALA A 3 -11.48 -2.85 -17.08
N LYS A 4 -10.97 -4.09 -17.17
CA LYS A 4 -11.70 -5.23 -17.76
C LYS A 4 -12.91 -5.61 -16.90
N LEU A 5 -12.74 -5.65 -15.58
CA LEU A 5 -13.86 -5.90 -14.66
C LEU A 5 -14.91 -4.79 -14.70
N LYS A 6 -14.49 -3.52 -14.75
CA LYS A 6 -15.40 -2.37 -14.93
C LYS A 6 -16.20 -2.52 -16.23
N SER A 7 -15.54 -2.92 -17.32
CA SER A 7 -16.21 -3.19 -18.60
C SER A 7 -17.25 -4.32 -18.48
N ILE A 8 -16.91 -5.44 -17.85
CA ILE A 8 -17.84 -6.55 -17.63
C ILE A 8 -19.06 -6.10 -16.80
N GLN A 9 -18.85 -5.37 -15.70
CA GLN A 9 -19.94 -4.85 -14.88
C GLN A 9 -20.84 -3.87 -15.65
N ARG A 10 -20.25 -3.00 -16.48
CA ARG A 10 -20.99 -2.08 -17.35
C ARG A 10 -21.81 -2.81 -18.40
N ASN A 11 -21.21 -3.80 -19.06
CA ASN A 11 -21.88 -4.57 -20.09
C ASN A 11 -23.02 -5.41 -19.51
N PHE A 12 -22.83 -5.98 -18.31
CA PHE A 12 -23.87 -6.67 -17.58
C PHE A 12 -25.03 -5.72 -17.23
N LEU A 13 -24.73 -4.56 -16.64
CA LEU A 13 -25.75 -3.62 -16.19
C LEU A 13 -26.56 -3.01 -17.34
N TRP A 14 -25.89 -2.67 -18.44
CA TRP A 14 -26.52 -2.04 -19.60
C TRP A 14 -26.93 -3.03 -20.68
N GLY A 15 -26.71 -4.32 -20.48
CA GLY A 15 -27.14 -5.36 -21.41
C GLY A 15 -26.47 -5.31 -22.78
N SER A 16 -25.19 -4.94 -22.83
CA SER A 16 -24.39 -4.97 -24.06
C SER A 16 -24.01 -6.42 -24.38
N LYS A 17 -24.54 -6.97 -25.46
CA LYS A 17 -24.18 -8.29 -26.03
C LYS A 17 -23.68 -8.11 -27.46
N ASN A 18 -22.73 -8.93 -27.88
CA ASN A 18 -22.29 -9.05 -29.28
C ASN A 18 -21.88 -7.74 -29.99
N GLY A 19 -21.28 -6.79 -29.26
CA GLY A 19 -20.80 -5.52 -29.83
C GLY A 19 -21.85 -4.41 -29.89
N GLU A 20 -23.12 -4.68 -29.56
CA GLU A 20 -24.16 -3.65 -29.46
C GLU A 20 -24.04 -2.90 -28.13
N GLN A 21 -23.64 -1.63 -28.18
CA GLN A 21 -23.65 -0.74 -27.01
C GLN A 21 -25.03 -0.15 -26.82
N LYS A 22 -25.73 -0.55 -25.75
CA LYS A 22 -26.98 0.11 -25.33
C LYS A 22 -26.68 1.43 -24.63
N ILE A 23 -27.60 2.39 -24.76
CA ILE A 23 -27.48 3.71 -24.17
C ILE A 23 -27.44 3.59 -22.63
N SER A 24 -26.40 4.17 -22.03
CA SER A 24 -26.24 4.30 -20.58
C SER A 24 -26.99 5.54 -20.08
N TRP A 25 -28.24 5.38 -19.65
CA TRP A 25 -29.08 6.49 -19.17
C TRP A 25 -28.56 7.16 -17.90
N VAL A 26 -27.72 6.46 -17.13
CA VAL A 26 -27.14 6.97 -15.89
C VAL A 26 -25.62 6.85 -15.98
N SER A 27 -24.89 7.91 -15.62
CA SER A 27 -23.42 7.84 -15.52
C SER A 27 -22.98 6.72 -14.56
N TRP A 28 -21.85 6.09 -14.85
CA TRP A 28 -21.30 5.04 -14.01
C TRP A 28 -20.92 5.54 -12.62
N GLU A 29 -20.43 6.77 -12.57
CA GLU A 29 -20.05 7.50 -11.37
C GLU A 29 -21.24 7.67 -10.42
N LYS A 30 -22.44 7.94 -10.97
CA LYS A 30 -23.68 8.03 -10.19
C LYS A 30 -24.14 6.68 -9.66
N ILE A 31 -23.97 5.60 -10.41
CA ILE A 31 -24.30 4.23 -9.96
C ILE A 31 -23.38 3.74 -8.84
N CYS A 32 -22.12 4.20 -8.85
CA CYS A 32 -21.12 3.88 -7.84
C CYS A 32 -21.27 4.66 -6.52
N LYS A 33 -22.22 5.60 -6.42
CA LYS A 33 -22.54 6.27 -5.16
C LYS A 33 -23.12 5.28 -4.14
N GLN A 34 -23.10 5.66 -2.86
CA GLN A 34 -23.57 4.79 -1.78
C GLN A 34 -25.08 4.48 -1.89
N LYS A 35 -25.51 3.29 -1.42
CA LYS A 35 -26.92 2.85 -1.51
C LYS A 35 -27.90 3.78 -0.79
N ASN A 36 -27.46 4.44 0.28
CA ASN A 36 -28.23 5.45 1.02
C ASN A 36 -28.61 6.68 0.17
N GLN A 37 -28.00 6.87 -1.01
CA GLN A 37 -28.34 7.92 -1.97
C GLN A 37 -29.32 7.44 -3.05
N GLY A 38 -30.02 6.33 -2.82
CA GLY A 38 -31.05 5.80 -3.73
C GLY A 38 -30.50 5.21 -5.04
N VAL A 39 -29.21 4.83 -5.06
CA VAL A 39 -28.54 4.23 -6.22
C VAL A 39 -28.10 2.79 -5.93
N LEU A 40 -27.58 2.09 -6.95
CA LEU A 40 -27.25 0.66 -6.85
C LEU A 40 -26.13 0.33 -5.86
N GLY A 41 -25.21 1.27 -5.59
CA GLY A 41 -24.13 1.03 -4.64
C GLY A 41 -23.00 0.16 -5.17
N ILE A 42 -22.73 0.18 -6.49
CA ILE A 42 -21.62 -0.60 -7.06
C ILE A 42 -20.31 -0.03 -6.52
N LYS A 43 -19.50 -0.88 -5.88
CA LYS A 43 -18.19 -0.45 -5.37
C LYS A 43 -17.32 0.08 -6.51
N VAL A 44 -16.69 1.22 -6.27
CA VAL A 44 -15.67 1.78 -7.15
C VAL A 44 -14.45 0.84 -7.15
N LEU A 45 -14.29 0.06 -8.22
CA LEU A 45 -13.32 -1.04 -8.27
C LEU A 45 -11.86 -0.59 -8.05
N HIS A 46 -11.45 0.60 -8.50
CA HIS A 46 -10.09 1.08 -8.23
C HIS A 46 -9.86 1.27 -6.74
N LYS A 47 -10.74 2.00 -6.04
CA LYS A 47 -10.66 2.19 -4.58
C LYS A 47 -10.71 0.88 -3.82
N PHE A 48 -11.54 -0.07 -4.30
CA PHE A 48 -11.63 -1.38 -3.67
C PHE A 48 -10.33 -2.19 -3.86
N ASN A 49 -9.72 -2.13 -5.04
CA ASN A 49 -8.42 -2.75 -5.30
C ASN A 49 -7.32 -2.11 -4.44
N ASP A 50 -7.29 -0.79 -4.32
CA ASP A 50 -6.32 -0.07 -3.49
C ASP A 50 -6.46 -0.45 -2.01
N ALA A 51 -7.70 -0.57 -1.51
CA ALA A 51 -7.97 -1.04 -0.15
C ALA A 51 -7.53 -2.50 0.07
N LEU A 52 -7.69 -3.37 -0.93
CA LEU A 52 -7.21 -4.75 -0.87
C LEU A 52 -5.67 -4.80 -0.85
N LEU A 53 -5.00 -4.01 -1.67
CA LEU A 53 -3.54 -3.87 -1.65
C LEU A 53 -3.05 -3.36 -0.28
N GLY A 54 -3.74 -2.37 0.31
CA GLY A 54 -3.47 -1.92 1.68
C GLY A 54 -3.65 -3.03 2.73
N LYS A 55 -4.69 -3.87 2.58
CA LYS A 55 -4.88 -5.04 3.45
C LYS A 55 -3.73 -6.05 3.31
N TRP A 56 -3.24 -6.28 2.09
CA TRP A 56 -2.08 -7.13 1.84
C TRP A 56 -0.81 -6.58 2.50
N ARG A 57 -0.56 -5.26 2.39
CA ARG A 57 0.54 -4.59 3.08
C ARG A 57 0.47 -4.80 4.59
N ARG A 58 -0.70 -4.57 5.18
CA ARG A 58 -0.91 -4.83 6.62
C ARG A 58 -0.66 -6.29 6.99
N GLY A 59 -1.09 -7.22 6.14
CA GLY A 59 -0.83 -8.66 6.31
C GLY A 59 0.65 -8.99 6.30
N LEU A 60 1.43 -8.45 5.35
CA LEU A 60 2.88 -8.61 5.29
C LEU A 60 3.58 -8.11 6.56
N PHE A 61 3.08 -7.02 7.14
CA PHE A 61 3.66 -6.45 8.36
C PHE A 61 3.39 -7.32 9.60
N HIS A 62 2.14 -7.77 9.79
CA HIS A 62 1.72 -8.47 11.02
C HIS A 62 1.76 -10.00 10.94
N GLN A 63 1.70 -10.61 9.76
CA GLN A 63 1.54 -12.07 9.58
C GLN A 63 2.75 -12.70 8.88
N THR A 64 3.95 -12.44 9.44
CA THR A 64 5.24 -12.90 8.90
C THR A 64 5.36 -14.42 8.79
N ASP A 65 4.64 -15.19 9.60
CA ASP A 65 4.73 -16.65 9.61
C ASP A 65 3.92 -17.37 8.53
N SER A 66 3.05 -16.66 7.80
CA SER A 66 2.29 -17.25 6.71
C SER A 66 3.21 -17.68 5.56
N MET A 67 2.91 -18.81 4.93
CA MET A 67 3.70 -19.32 3.79
C MET A 67 3.80 -18.31 2.64
N LEU A 68 2.74 -17.54 2.40
CA LEU A 68 2.73 -16.46 1.42
C LEU A 68 3.70 -15.34 1.78
N CYS A 69 3.77 -14.93 3.05
CA CYS A 69 4.73 -13.92 3.50
C CYS A 69 6.18 -14.42 3.36
N LYS A 70 6.44 -15.70 3.64
CA LYS A 70 7.76 -16.32 3.43
C LYS A 70 8.19 -16.30 1.96
N VAL A 71 7.29 -16.66 1.04
CA VAL A 71 7.56 -16.61 -0.41
C VAL A 71 7.79 -15.17 -0.88
N LEU A 72 6.97 -14.23 -0.43
CA LEU A 72 7.12 -12.81 -0.80
C LEU A 72 8.41 -12.21 -0.24
N THR A 73 8.79 -12.57 1.00
CA THR A 73 10.05 -12.14 1.61
C THR A 73 11.25 -12.73 0.89
N SER A 74 11.19 -14.00 0.49
CA SER A 74 12.27 -14.64 -0.28
C SER A 74 12.42 -14.04 -1.69
N ARG A 75 11.34 -13.54 -2.29
CA ARG A 75 11.36 -13.05 -3.67
C ARG A 75 11.62 -11.55 -3.79
N TYR A 76 11.18 -10.78 -2.80
CA TYR A 76 11.16 -9.32 -2.85
C TYR A 76 11.69 -8.69 -1.55
N GLU A 77 12.39 -9.44 -0.69
CA GLU A 77 12.92 -8.96 0.60
C GLU A 77 11.84 -8.47 1.60
N GLY A 78 10.57 -8.67 1.25
CA GLY A 78 9.41 -8.54 2.13
C GLY A 78 9.08 -7.09 2.44
N TRP A 79 9.06 -6.75 3.72
CA TRP A 79 8.69 -5.42 4.19
C TRP A 79 9.75 -4.36 3.86
N LYS A 80 11.05 -4.70 3.91
CA LYS A 80 12.14 -3.75 3.74
C LYS A 80 12.09 -3.10 2.34
N ASP A 81 11.93 -3.91 1.29
CA ASP A 81 11.78 -3.43 -0.10
C ASP A 81 10.51 -2.56 -0.30
N LEU A 82 9.42 -2.81 0.44
CA LEU A 82 8.19 -1.99 0.31
C LEU A 82 8.37 -0.54 0.80
N GLN A 83 9.38 -0.29 1.63
CA GLN A 83 9.76 1.07 2.01
C GLN A 83 10.73 1.72 1.01
N GLU A 84 11.37 0.94 0.14
CA GLU A 84 12.30 1.47 -0.85
C GLU A 84 11.57 2.12 -2.02
N GLU A 85 12.07 3.28 -2.44
CA GLU A 85 11.53 4.01 -3.58
C GLU A 85 11.82 3.32 -4.92
N MET A 86 12.89 2.51 -4.98
CA MET A 86 13.29 1.84 -6.21
C MET A 86 12.38 0.66 -6.53
N ILE A 87 11.90 0.60 -7.78
CA ILE A 87 11.11 -0.52 -8.29
C ILE A 87 11.95 -1.26 -9.33
N LEU A 88 12.36 -2.49 -9.01
CA LEU A 88 13.08 -3.33 -9.96
C LEU A 88 12.22 -3.61 -11.20
N SER A 89 12.84 -3.51 -12.38
CA SER A 89 12.15 -3.75 -13.66
C SER A 89 11.62 -5.18 -13.76
N THR A 90 12.28 -6.13 -13.10
CA THR A 90 11.96 -7.56 -13.00
C THR A 90 10.82 -7.88 -12.03
N SER A 91 10.38 -6.91 -11.20
CA SER A 91 9.27 -7.13 -10.26
C SER A 91 7.96 -7.44 -11.00
N SER A 92 7.14 -8.28 -10.37
CA SER A 92 5.82 -8.61 -10.93
C SER A 92 4.92 -7.38 -10.97
N VAL A 93 3.98 -7.33 -11.92
CA VAL A 93 3.00 -6.22 -12.01
C VAL A 93 2.26 -6.02 -10.69
N TRP A 94 1.92 -7.11 -10.00
CA TRP A 94 1.30 -7.05 -8.68
C TRP A 94 2.18 -6.37 -7.63
N TRP A 95 3.48 -6.70 -7.58
CA TRP A 95 4.41 -6.07 -6.64
C TRP A 95 4.59 -4.57 -6.94
N LYS A 96 4.64 -4.20 -8.23
CA LYS A 96 4.69 -2.80 -8.66
C LYS A 96 3.43 -2.05 -8.25
N ASP A 97 2.26 -2.66 -8.38
CA ASP A 97 0.99 -2.07 -7.96
C ASP A 97 0.89 -1.96 -6.42
N LEU A 98 1.42 -2.95 -5.68
CA LEU A 98 1.52 -2.88 -4.23
C LEU A 98 2.44 -1.73 -3.79
N LYS A 99 3.65 -1.60 -4.35
CA LYS A 99 4.59 -0.49 -4.08
C LYS A 99 3.98 0.88 -4.35
N LYS A 100 3.23 1.02 -5.46
CA LYS A 100 2.52 2.27 -5.78
C LYS A 100 1.55 2.68 -4.68
N VAL A 101 0.68 1.77 -4.24
CA VAL A 101 -0.25 2.03 -3.13
C VAL A 101 0.48 2.28 -1.81
N CYS A 102 1.73 1.81 -1.68
CA CYS A 102 2.53 1.97 -0.47
C CYS A 102 3.23 3.33 -0.33
N GLY A 103 3.06 4.25 -1.28
CA GLY A 103 3.77 5.52 -1.29
C GLY A 103 5.01 5.53 -2.19
N GLY A 104 5.04 4.68 -3.22
CA GLY A 104 6.07 4.71 -4.25
C GLY A 104 6.20 6.10 -4.92
N PRO A 105 7.24 6.32 -5.74
CA PRO A 105 7.88 7.62 -5.98
C PRO A 105 7.03 8.74 -6.61
N ASN A 106 5.73 8.56 -6.83
CA ASN A 106 4.84 9.54 -7.47
C ASN A 106 3.35 9.43 -7.04
N GLN A 107 3.04 8.90 -5.84
CA GLN A 107 1.64 8.83 -5.37
C GLN A 107 1.43 9.57 -4.05
N ASN A 108 0.23 10.14 -3.88
CA ASN A 108 -0.23 10.59 -2.58
C ASN A 108 -0.07 9.42 -1.60
N HIS A 109 0.71 9.63 -0.55
CA HIS A 109 0.90 8.69 0.55
C HIS A 109 -0.38 8.51 1.38
N TRP A 110 -1.54 8.36 0.73
CA TRP A 110 -2.87 8.28 1.33
C TRP A 110 -2.93 7.13 2.34
N PHE A 111 -2.21 6.04 2.05
CA PHE A 111 -2.07 4.95 2.99
C PHE A 111 -1.32 5.45 4.22
N ASN A 112 -0.13 6.05 4.08
CA ASN A 112 0.69 6.54 5.20
C ASN A 112 0.03 7.66 6.01
N SER A 113 -0.88 8.45 5.42
CA SER A 113 -1.66 9.44 6.17
C SER A 113 -2.74 8.83 7.07
N GLY A 114 -3.08 7.55 6.88
CA GLY A 114 -4.20 6.88 7.56
C GLY A 114 -3.81 5.99 8.75
N TYR A 115 -2.51 5.85 9.05
CA TYR A 115 -2.05 5.06 10.20
C TYR A 115 -0.81 5.69 10.83
N GLN A 116 -0.73 5.60 12.15
CA GLN A 116 0.43 5.97 12.92
C GLN A 116 1.23 4.72 13.26
N TRP A 117 2.55 4.80 13.13
CA TRP A 117 3.45 3.73 13.51
C TRP A 117 3.44 3.56 15.04
N PHE A 118 3.06 2.38 15.50
CA PHE A 118 3.38 1.92 16.86
C PHE A 118 4.48 0.88 16.72
N ILE A 119 5.65 1.22 17.24
CA ILE A 119 6.80 0.32 17.22
C ILE A 119 6.51 -0.78 18.25
N GLY A 120 6.46 -2.02 17.78
CA GLY A 120 6.41 -3.19 18.65
C GLY A 120 7.79 -3.47 19.22
N GLN A 121 8.41 -4.59 18.82
CA GLN A 121 9.74 -4.97 19.30
C GLN A 121 10.90 -4.21 18.63
N GLY A 122 10.65 -3.33 17.66
CA GLY A 122 11.68 -2.52 16.99
C GLY A 122 12.43 -3.22 15.86
N ASP A 123 12.11 -4.48 15.54
CA ASP A 123 12.79 -5.37 14.60
C ASP A 123 12.51 -5.08 13.11
N LYS A 124 11.58 -4.17 12.82
CA LYS A 124 11.07 -3.89 11.46
C LYS A 124 11.14 -2.42 11.05
N GLY A 125 11.72 -1.58 11.91
CA GLY A 125 11.90 -0.16 11.65
C GLY A 125 13.37 0.22 11.76
N ARG A 126 13.87 0.98 10.78
CA ARG A 126 15.24 1.50 10.81
C ARG A 126 15.33 2.66 11.79
N LEU A 127 16.37 2.66 12.62
CA LEU A 127 16.56 3.70 13.65
C LEU A 127 16.67 5.10 13.02
N TRP A 128 17.45 5.24 11.96
CA TRP A 128 17.78 6.56 11.40
C TRP A 128 16.86 7.01 10.28
N ALA A 129 16.47 6.08 9.40
CA ALA A 129 15.78 6.37 8.14
C ALA A 129 14.24 6.39 8.25
N ASP A 130 13.66 5.69 9.22
CA ASP A 130 12.20 5.57 9.31
C ASP A 130 11.59 6.63 10.24
N LYS A 131 10.37 7.10 9.92
CA LYS A 131 9.59 8.03 10.75
C LYS A 131 8.86 7.29 11.86
N TRP A 132 9.63 6.89 12.87
CA TRP A 132 9.12 6.07 13.97
C TRP A 132 8.92 6.89 15.26
N ILE A 133 9.56 8.05 15.37
CA ILE A 133 9.33 9.05 16.43
C ILE A 133 9.18 10.45 15.82
N GLY A 134 8.03 11.09 16.05
CA GLY A 134 7.71 12.39 15.45
C GLY A 134 7.37 12.33 13.94
N ASP A 135 7.44 13.48 13.27
CA ASP A 135 6.98 13.65 11.88
C ASP A 135 8.08 13.52 10.81
N GLN A 136 9.33 13.29 11.23
CA GLN A 136 10.49 13.21 10.35
C GLN A 136 11.52 12.19 10.87
N PRO A 137 12.40 11.63 10.02
CA PRO A 137 13.39 10.64 10.43
C PRO A 137 14.44 11.25 11.38
N LEU A 138 15.07 10.41 12.20
CA LEU A 138 16.12 10.86 13.11
C LEU A 138 17.35 11.38 12.37
N MET A 139 17.66 10.86 11.18
CA MET A 139 18.79 11.36 10.38
C MET A 139 18.57 12.80 9.90
N GLU A 140 17.32 13.20 9.65
CA GLU A 140 16.96 14.58 9.28
C GLU A 140 16.96 15.49 10.51
N SER A 141 16.47 15.00 11.66
CA SER A 141 16.43 15.76 12.91
C SER A 141 17.82 15.95 13.54
N PHE A 142 18.69 14.94 13.43
CA PHE A 142 19.99 14.88 14.09
C PHE A 142 21.12 14.43 13.13
N PRO A 143 21.40 15.19 12.07
CA PRO A 143 22.33 14.77 11.01
C PRO A 143 23.77 14.56 11.51
N ARG A 144 24.22 15.32 12.53
CA ARG A 144 25.55 15.13 13.13
C ARG A 144 25.66 13.84 13.93
N LEU A 145 24.59 13.41 14.60
CA LEU A 145 24.60 12.14 15.33
C LEU A 145 24.56 10.97 14.35
N TYR A 146 23.78 11.10 13.27
CA TYR A 146 23.76 10.12 12.19
C TYR A 146 25.16 9.91 11.58
N LEU A 147 25.86 10.98 11.20
CA LEU A 147 27.18 10.88 10.58
C LEU A 147 28.24 10.24 11.49
N ASN A 148 28.12 10.40 12.81
CA ASN A 148 29.04 9.81 13.77
C ASN A 148 28.59 8.45 14.32
N SER A 149 27.44 7.95 13.85
CA SER A 149 26.91 6.65 14.26
C SER A 149 27.58 5.55 13.45
N GLU A 150 28.01 4.48 14.12
CA GLU A 150 28.45 3.24 13.44
C GLU A 150 27.25 2.39 12.95
N GLN A 151 26.03 2.74 13.36
CA GLN A 151 24.80 1.98 13.16
C GLN A 151 23.81 2.74 12.28
N GLN A 152 24.29 3.35 11.19
CA GLN A 152 23.45 4.14 10.28
C GLN A 152 22.29 3.32 9.69
N ASP A 153 22.54 2.04 9.41
CA ASP A 153 21.56 1.10 8.85
C ASP A 153 20.92 0.18 9.91
N GLY A 154 21.12 0.47 11.19
CA GLY A 154 20.66 -0.37 12.29
C GLY A 154 19.14 -0.34 12.50
N ASP A 155 18.58 -1.48 12.93
CA ASP A 155 17.17 -1.60 13.31
C ASP A 155 16.95 -1.05 14.74
N ILE A 156 15.73 -0.57 15.04
CA ILE A 156 15.40 0.03 16.35
C ILE A 156 15.62 -0.98 17.48
N SER A 157 15.29 -2.25 17.28
CA SER A 157 15.42 -3.32 18.28
C SER A 157 16.85 -3.51 18.80
N GLU A 158 17.84 -3.21 17.97
CA GLU A 158 19.26 -3.40 18.30
C GLU A 158 19.85 -2.17 19.01
N ASN A 159 19.26 -0.99 18.79
CA ASN A 159 19.92 0.30 19.06
C ASN A 159 19.07 1.25 19.92
N GLY A 160 17.84 0.86 20.28
CA GLY A 160 16.97 1.62 21.16
C GLY A 160 15.90 0.75 21.82
N LYS A 161 15.58 1.05 23.08
CA LYS A 161 14.33 0.60 23.70
C LYS A 161 13.37 1.76 23.73
N VAL A 162 12.18 1.56 23.19
CA VAL A 162 11.07 2.49 23.38
C VAL A 162 10.43 2.11 24.71
N ASP A 163 10.76 2.84 25.77
CA ASP A 163 10.00 2.77 27.00
C ASP A 163 8.60 3.34 26.71
N SER A 164 7.57 2.53 26.97
CA SER A 164 6.16 2.89 26.80
C SER A 164 5.56 3.39 28.10
#